data_AF-A0A840QHU4-F1
#
_entry.id   AF-A0A840QHU4-F1
#
_cell.length_a   1.000
_cell.length_b   1.000
_cell.length_c   1.000
_cell.angle_alpha   90.00
_cell.angle_beta   90.00
_cell.angle_gamma   90.00
#
_symmetry.space_group_name_H-M   'P 1'
#
loop_
_entity.id
_entity.type
_entity.pdbx_description
1 polymer ?
#
loop_
_entity_poly.entity_id
_entity_poly.type
_entity_poly.pdbx_seq_one_letter_code
_entity_poly.pdbx_strand_id
1 'polypeptide(L)'
;MKKSIVLLSLSSLLALSACGNNGEEDVSDPTEQSEPTEDTEDVEEDDDADADESADVKEEEEEESEPESQDLNEIEQIAIDYVEVLMNGSDSEEQEEFLNTYVHESMREMIEIAGAEDYWADLETWHNPQVIDSKTVDEQIEFVLLHAEMDGEQVEGLVLFHDGYVQDFTESYTTDDDLNQVFEELSQAGAPN
;
A
#
# COMPACT_ATOMS: atom_id res chain seq x y z
N MET A 1 -10.24 -16.95 6.40
CA MET A 1 -9.78 -15.66 6.95
C MET A 1 -10.72 -14.57 6.44
N LYS A 2 -11.16 -13.64 7.30
CA LYS A 2 -12.11 -12.58 6.92
C LYS A 2 -11.29 -11.45 6.28
N LYS A 3 -11.47 -11.19 4.99
CA LYS A 3 -10.84 -10.08 4.27
C LYS A 3 -11.49 -8.77 4.74
N SER A 4 -10.76 -7.96 5.50
CA SER A 4 -11.17 -6.60 5.87
C SER A 4 -10.73 -5.66 4.76
N ILE A 5 -11.69 -5.19 3.97
CA ILE A 5 -11.49 -4.16 2.96
C ILE A 5 -11.37 -2.82 3.70
N VAL A 6 -10.16 -2.27 3.81
CA VAL A 6 -9.95 -0.89 4.29
C VAL A 6 -10.13 0.04 3.10
N LEU A 7 -11.40 0.36 2.82
CA LEU A 7 -11.78 1.38 1.85
C LEU A 7 -11.48 2.75 2.48
N LEU A 8 -10.27 3.27 2.24
CA LEU A 8 -9.88 4.62 2.62
C LEU A 8 -10.81 5.62 1.91
N SER A 9 -11.82 6.10 2.64
CA SER A 9 -12.79 7.05 2.09
C SER A 9 -12.05 8.35 1.76
N LEU A 10 -11.86 8.63 0.48
CA LEU A 10 -11.47 9.93 -0.06
C LEU A 10 -12.64 10.92 0.16
N SER A 11 -12.90 11.27 1.42
CA SER A 11 -13.99 12.17 1.81
C SER A 11 -13.55 13.62 1.65
N SER A 12 -13.68 14.11 0.41
CA SER A 12 -14.18 15.46 0.07
C SER A 12 -13.87 16.59 1.08
N LEU A 13 -12.70 17.19 0.94
CA LEU A 13 -12.37 18.50 1.52
C LEU A 13 -13.08 19.61 0.71
N LEU A 14 -14.38 19.79 0.95
CA LEU A 14 -15.13 20.97 0.50
C LEU A 14 -15.92 21.57 1.68
N ALA A 15 -15.28 22.56 2.30
CA ALA A 15 -15.83 23.75 2.94
C ALA A 15 -17.04 23.61 3.88
N LEU A 16 -16.82 23.81 5.18
CA LEU A 16 -17.72 24.65 5.99
C LEU A 16 -16.96 25.52 6.99
N SER A 17 -17.02 26.81 6.73
CA SER A 17 -16.67 27.89 7.64
C SER A 17 -17.67 27.98 8.80
N ALA A 18 -17.14 28.32 9.98
CA ALA A 18 -17.73 29.21 10.99
C ALA A 18 -19.16 28.94 11.51
N CYS A 19 -19.24 28.36 12.71
CA CYS A 19 -20.11 28.70 13.86
C CYS A 19 -19.71 27.73 14.99
N GLY A 20 -19.03 28.08 16.07
CA GLY A 20 -19.38 29.13 17.02
C GLY A 20 -20.56 28.68 17.88
N ASN A 21 -20.35 27.98 19.00
CA ASN A 21 -20.85 28.33 20.35
C ASN A 21 -20.51 27.25 21.40
N ASN A 22 -20.21 27.71 22.62
CA ASN A 22 -19.98 26.94 23.85
C ASN A 22 -21.22 26.16 24.32
N GLY A 23 -20.99 25.01 24.97
CA GLY A 23 -21.97 24.32 25.80
C GLY A 23 -21.34 23.17 26.59
N GLU A 24 -20.97 23.44 27.85
CA GLU A 24 -20.66 22.46 28.89
C GLU A 24 -21.94 21.69 29.30
N GLU A 25 -21.95 20.35 29.27
CA GLU A 25 -22.79 19.44 30.09
C GLU A 25 -22.05 18.07 30.11
N ASP A 26 -21.30 17.70 31.15
CA ASP A 26 -21.68 17.04 32.42
C ASP A 26 -22.37 15.66 32.27
N VAL A 27 -21.60 14.62 32.61
CA VAL A 27 -21.99 13.38 33.34
C VAL A 27 -22.98 12.41 32.68
N SER A 28 -22.49 11.20 32.36
CA SER A 28 -22.83 9.95 33.07
C SER A 28 -22.13 8.71 32.46
N ASP A 29 -21.24 8.11 33.23
CA ASP A 29 -20.94 6.66 33.21
C ASP A 29 -22.04 5.97 34.03
N PRO A 30 -22.64 4.86 33.55
CA PRO A 30 -22.34 3.59 34.21
C PRO A 30 -22.38 2.35 33.28
N THR A 31 -21.38 1.48 33.47
CA THR A 31 -21.53 0.03 33.73
C THR A 31 -22.01 -0.90 32.59
N GLU A 32 -21.23 -1.97 32.36
CA GLU A 32 -21.59 -3.41 32.38
C GLU A 32 -20.48 -4.20 31.66
N GLN A 33 -19.46 -4.70 32.36
CA GLN A 33 -19.39 -6.05 32.97
C GLN A 33 -20.01 -7.17 32.11
N SER A 34 -19.16 -7.92 31.41
CA SER A 34 -19.34 -9.35 31.09
C SER A 34 -18.02 -9.97 30.61
N GLU A 35 -17.37 -10.72 31.49
CA GLU A 35 -16.57 -11.92 31.16
C GLU A 35 -17.40 -13.15 31.59
N PRO A 36 -17.01 -14.42 31.39
CA PRO A 36 -16.14 -15.05 30.39
C PRO A 36 -16.88 -16.21 29.66
N THR A 37 -16.30 -16.82 28.62
CA THR A 37 -16.64 -18.21 28.26
C THR A 37 -15.39 -18.99 27.88
N GLU A 38 -15.15 -20.03 28.69
CA GLU A 38 -14.18 -21.11 28.53
C GLU A 38 -14.60 -22.10 27.43
N ASP A 39 -13.59 -22.84 26.96
CA ASP A 39 -13.60 -24.22 26.49
C ASP A 39 -14.56 -24.63 25.37
N THR A 40 -14.02 -25.14 24.26
CA THR A 40 -14.16 -26.57 23.92
C THR A 40 -13.28 -27.00 22.72
N GLU A 41 -12.57 -28.12 22.95
CA GLU A 41 -12.41 -29.27 22.03
C GLU A 41 -11.40 -29.18 20.87
N ASP A 42 -10.16 -29.55 21.21
CA ASP A 42 -9.46 -30.77 20.74
C ASP A 42 -10.24 -31.62 19.71
N VAL A 43 -9.73 -31.67 18.48
CA VAL A 43 -9.99 -32.73 17.50
C VAL A 43 -8.66 -33.09 16.84
N GLU A 44 -8.06 -34.18 17.29
CA GLU A 44 -7.15 -34.99 16.48
C GLU A 44 -7.98 -35.89 15.55
N GLU A 45 -7.69 -35.88 14.25
CA GLU A 45 -7.82 -37.07 13.41
C GLU A 45 -6.67 -37.11 12.38
N ASP A 46 -5.85 -38.14 12.53
CA ASP A 46 -4.99 -38.75 11.52
C ASP A 46 -5.78 -39.07 10.24
N ASP A 47 -5.17 -38.86 9.07
CA ASP A 47 -5.37 -39.80 7.96
C ASP A 47 -4.12 -39.84 7.07
N ASP A 48 -3.36 -40.92 7.24
CA ASP A 48 -2.31 -41.40 6.35
C ASP A 48 -2.89 -41.67 4.95
N ALA A 49 -2.41 -40.93 3.95
CA ALA A 49 -2.62 -41.27 2.55
C ALA A 49 -1.28 -41.48 1.83
N ASP A 50 -0.83 -42.73 1.90
CA ASP A 50 0.19 -43.32 1.05
C ASP A 50 -0.41 -43.60 -0.34
N ALA A 51 0.04 -42.90 -1.38
CA ALA A 51 -0.17 -43.29 -2.77
C ALA A 51 0.88 -42.67 -3.70
N ASP A 52 1.99 -43.40 -3.79
CA ASP A 52 2.96 -43.43 -4.89
C ASP A 52 2.27 -43.47 -6.28
N GLU A 53 2.48 -42.43 -7.09
CA GLU A 53 2.47 -42.59 -8.54
C GLU A 53 3.51 -41.63 -9.16
N SER A 54 4.69 -42.18 -9.39
CA SER A 54 5.79 -41.53 -10.09
C SER A 54 5.44 -41.33 -11.57
N ALA A 55 4.96 -40.15 -11.93
CA ALA A 55 4.86 -39.71 -13.32
C ALA A 55 6.14 -39.01 -13.74
N ASP A 56 6.84 -39.61 -14.70
CA ASP A 56 8.01 -39.08 -15.42
C ASP A 56 7.56 -37.84 -16.21
N VAL A 57 7.62 -36.67 -15.56
CA VAL A 57 7.37 -35.37 -16.19
C VAL A 57 8.65 -34.97 -16.91
N LYS A 58 8.55 -34.96 -18.22
CA LYS A 58 9.56 -34.49 -19.15
C LYS A 58 9.73 -32.98 -18.92
N GLU A 59 10.80 -32.60 -18.21
CA GLU A 59 11.25 -31.22 -18.06
C GLU A 59 11.44 -30.61 -19.46
N GLU A 60 10.47 -29.80 -19.87
CA GLU A 60 10.68 -28.80 -20.91
C GLU A 60 11.44 -27.68 -20.22
N GLU A 61 12.72 -27.52 -20.56
CA GLU A 61 13.51 -26.34 -20.22
C GLU A 61 12.77 -25.12 -20.79
N GLU A 62 11.95 -24.47 -19.96
CA GLU A 62 11.47 -23.12 -20.22
C GLU A 62 12.72 -22.23 -20.24
N GLU A 63 13.02 -21.68 -21.41
CA GLU A 63 14.02 -20.63 -21.56
C GLU A 63 13.58 -19.45 -20.68
N GLU A 64 14.20 -19.38 -19.50
CA GLU A 64 14.15 -18.27 -18.56
C GLU A 64 14.64 -17.02 -19.31
N SER A 65 13.70 -16.30 -19.91
CA SER A 65 13.99 -15.03 -20.57
C SER A 65 14.45 -14.06 -19.50
N GLU A 66 15.75 -13.73 -19.50
CA GLU A 66 16.32 -12.70 -18.64
C GLU A 66 15.47 -11.43 -18.75
N PRO A 67 15.02 -10.83 -17.63
CA PRO A 67 14.17 -9.66 -17.67
C PRO A 67 14.92 -8.52 -18.38
N GLU A 68 14.30 -7.97 -19.43
CA GLU A 68 14.84 -6.80 -20.11
C GLU A 68 14.93 -5.65 -19.09
N SER A 69 16.14 -5.21 -18.76
CA SER A 69 16.36 -4.09 -17.85
C SER A 69 15.74 -2.83 -18.46
N GLN A 70 14.63 -2.37 -17.90
CA GLN A 70 14.01 -1.10 -18.28
C GLN A 70 14.89 0.06 -17.77
N ASP A 71 15.19 1.03 -18.65
CA ASP A 71 15.80 2.29 -18.26
C ASP A 71 14.73 3.15 -17.54
N LEU A 72 14.75 3.15 -16.21
CA LEU A 72 13.83 3.94 -15.39
C LEU A 72 14.18 5.43 -15.43
N ASN A 73 13.16 6.29 -15.44
CA ASN A 73 13.32 7.72 -15.25
C ASN A 73 13.49 8.09 -13.76
N GLU A 74 13.76 9.36 -13.47
CA GLU A 74 14.02 9.83 -12.10
C GLU A 74 12.83 9.62 -11.15
N ILE A 75 11.60 9.91 -11.61
CA ILE A 75 10.38 9.76 -10.81
C ILE A 75 10.05 8.27 -10.59
N GLU A 76 10.24 7.46 -11.62
CA GLU A 76 10.11 6.00 -11.55
C GLU A 76 11.10 5.40 -10.54
N GLN A 77 12.35 5.86 -10.55
CA GLN A 77 13.34 5.44 -9.56
C GLN A 77 12.94 5.86 -8.14
N ILE A 78 12.47 7.10 -7.95
CA ILE A 78 12.01 7.58 -6.64
C ILE A 78 10.81 6.74 -6.14
N ALA A 79 9.93 6.28 -7.03
CA ALA A 79 8.80 5.42 -6.65
C ALA A 79 9.29 4.05 -6.13
N ILE A 80 10.29 3.45 -6.77
CA ILE A 80 10.94 2.23 -6.29
C ILE A 80 11.63 2.48 -4.95
N ASP A 81 12.43 3.55 -4.87
CA ASP A 81 13.16 3.90 -3.65
C ASP A 81 12.21 4.21 -2.48
N TYR A 82 11.02 4.76 -2.74
CA TYR A 82 9.99 4.96 -1.71
C TYR A 82 9.61 3.62 -1.05
N VAL A 83 9.40 2.58 -1.84
CA VAL A 83 9.09 1.24 -1.34
C VAL A 83 10.31 0.64 -0.65
N GLU A 84 11.48 0.68 -1.28
CA GLU A 84 12.68 0.01 -0.77
C GLU A 84 13.27 0.68 0.47
N VAL A 85 13.33 2.01 0.50
CA VAL A 85 13.93 2.80 1.57
C VAL A 85 12.93 3.10 2.68
N LEU A 86 11.74 3.64 2.36
CA LEU A 86 10.79 4.02 3.40
C LEU A 86 9.98 2.84 3.92
N MET A 87 9.33 2.08 3.04
CA MET A 87 8.42 1.00 3.49
C MET A 87 9.19 -0.23 3.98
N ASN A 88 10.21 -0.65 3.25
CA ASN A 88 10.97 -1.87 3.54
C ASN A 88 12.27 -1.64 4.34
N GLY A 89 12.72 -0.38 4.42
CA GLY A 89 14.01 -0.05 5.01
C GLY A 89 14.03 -0.26 6.52
N SER A 90 15.23 -0.52 7.04
CA SER A 90 15.47 -0.61 8.49
C SER A 90 16.44 0.44 9.01
N ASP A 91 17.01 1.27 8.12
CA ASP A 91 17.95 2.33 8.48
C ASP A 91 17.18 3.64 8.67
N SER A 92 17.05 4.06 9.93
CA SER A 92 16.28 5.25 10.26
C SER A 92 16.91 6.55 9.74
N GLU A 93 18.23 6.60 9.54
CA GLU A 93 18.91 7.79 9.00
C GLU A 93 18.63 7.92 7.50
N GLU A 94 18.67 6.80 6.77
CA GLU A 94 18.33 6.75 5.34
C GLU A 94 16.84 7.07 5.10
N GLN A 95 15.96 6.52 5.94
CA GLN A 95 14.53 6.82 5.91
C GLN A 95 14.25 8.30 6.17
N GLU A 96 14.89 8.90 7.17
CA GLU A 96 14.72 10.33 7.47
C GLU A 96 15.26 11.21 6.33
N GLU A 97 16.39 10.86 5.72
CA GLU A 97 16.93 11.59 4.57
C GLU A 97 15.99 11.51 3.37
N PHE A 98 15.46 10.33 3.06
CA PHE A 98 14.50 10.12 1.97
C PHE A 98 13.22 10.92 2.21
N LEU A 99 12.63 10.81 3.40
CA LEU A 99 11.43 11.54 3.80
C LEU A 99 11.60 13.06 3.66
N ASN A 100 12.79 13.58 4.01
CA ASN A 100 13.04 15.01 3.91
C ASN A 100 13.30 15.50 2.48
N THR A 101 13.81 14.62 1.62
CA THR A 101 14.27 14.96 0.27
C THR A 101 13.19 14.75 -0.79
N TYR A 102 12.46 13.64 -0.72
CA TYR A 102 11.57 13.18 -1.81
C TYR A 102 10.10 13.14 -1.40
N VAL A 103 9.75 13.28 -0.12
CA VAL A 103 8.36 13.24 0.35
C VAL A 103 7.82 14.66 0.56
N HIS A 104 6.62 14.91 0.02
CA HIS A 104 5.92 16.18 0.11
C HIS A 104 5.64 16.54 1.58
N GLU A 105 5.69 17.84 1.91
CA GLU A 105 5.56 18.35 3.28
C GLU A 105 4.29 17.83 3.97
N SER A 106 3.16 17.79 3.27
CA SER A 106 1.89 17.30 3.83
C SER A 106 1.93 15.85 4.29
N MET A 107 2.64 14.98 3.56
CA MET A 107 2.75 13.56 3.89
C MET A 107 3.73 13.35 5.04
N ARG A 108 4.84 14.09 5.03
CA ARG A 108 5.81 14.12 6.14
C ARG A 108 5.17 14.56 7.45
N GLU A 109 4.37 15.63 7.45
CA GLU A 109 3.62 16.04 8.66
C GLU A 109 2.71 14.92 9.18
N MET A 110 2.05 14.18 8.27
CA MET A 110 1.21 13.05 8.65
C MET A 110 2.03 11.93 9.31
N ILE A 111 3.16 11.56 8.71
CA ILE A 111 4.06 10.51 9.21
C ILE A 111 4.65 10.90 10.57
N GLU A 112 5.04 12.17 10.75
CA GLU A 112 5.53 12.68 12.03
C GLU A 112 4.46 12.63 13.13
N ILE A 113 3.19 12.92 12.80
CA ILE A 113 2.07 12.86 13.74
C ILE A 113 1.73 11.41 14.10
N ALA A 114 1.73 10.51 13.12
CA ALA A 114 1.49 9.09 13.33
C ALA A 114 2.63 8.42 14.12
N GLY A 115 3.83 8.99 14.05
CA GLY A 115 5.07 8.39 14.55
C GLY A 115 5.63 7.47 13.47
N ALA A 116 6.76 7.84 12.86
CA ALA A 116 7.32 7.10 11.72
C ALA A 116 7.52 5.61 12.01
N GLU A 117 8.03 5.26 13.21
CA GLU A 117 8.20 3.86 13.61
C GLU A 117 6.88 3.07 13.59
N ASP A 118 5.80 3.66 14.12
CA ASP A 118 4.48 3.02 14.15
C ASP A 118 3.81 3.02 12.78
N TYR A 119 4.03 4.08 11.98
CA TYR A 119 3.44 4.23 10.64
C TYR A 119 3.94 3.15 9.68
N TRP A 120 5.24 2.80 9.74
CA TRP A 120 5.84 1.80 8.85
C TRP A 120 5.80 0.38 9.42
N ALA A 121 5.79 0.19 10.75
CA ALA A 121 5.84 -1.13 11.36
C ALA A 121 4.64 -2.03 11.03
N ASP A 122 3.50 -1.43 10.69
CA ASP A 122 2.28 -2.14 10.31
C ASP A 122 2.21 -2.39 8.79
N LEU A 123 3.14 -1.87 7.99
CA LEU A 123 3.16 -2.12 6.55
C LEU A 123 3.83 -3.46 6.23
N GLU A 124 3.16 -4.23 5.39
CA GLU A 124 3.70 -5.48 4.86
C GLU A 124 4.87 -5.18 3.91
N THR A 125 5.89 -6.03 3.89
CA THR A 125 7.10 -5.83 3.09
C THR A 125 6.82 -6.15 1.62
N TRP A 126 7.15 -5.22 0.74
CA TRP A 126 7.04 -5.39 -0.70
C TRP A 126 8.32 -6.03 -1.26
N HIS A 127 8.21 -7.07 -2.06
CA HIS A 127 9.36 -7.73 -2.67
C HIS A 127 9.43 -7.48 -4.16
N ASN A 128 10.63 -7.19 -4.65
CA ASN A 128 10.93 -6.95 -6.06
C ASN A 128 9.99 -5.92 -6.73
N PRO A 129 9.87 -4.69 -6.18
CA PRO A 129 9.03 -3.68 -6.79
C PRO A 129 9.52 -3.37 -8.22
N GLN A 130 8.59 -3.23 -9.15
CA GLN A 130 8.84 -2.94 -10.56
C GLN A 130 7.84 -1.91 -11.07
N VAL A 131 8.29 -0.99 -11.93
CA VAL A 131 7.41 -0.05 -12.60
C VAL A 131 6.64 -0.75 -13.71
N ILE A 132 5.32 -0.65 -13.67
CA ILE A 132 4.43 -1.15 -14.73
C ILE A 132 4.17 -0.04 -15.75
N ASP A 133 3.78 1.14 -15.27
CA ASP A 133 3.44 2.30 -16.08
C ASP A 133 3.65 3.59 -15.30
N SER A 134 3.80 4.70 -16.02
CA SER A 134 3.89 6.04 -15.43
C SER A 134 3.18 7.07 -16.31
N LYS A 135 2.55 8.07 -15.68
CA LYS A 135 1.73 9.04 -16.40
C LYS A 135 1.73 10.42 -15.75
N THR A 136 2.12 11.40 -16.55
CA THR A 136 1.97 12.82 -16.22
C THR A 136 0.56 13.28 -16.60
N VAL A 137 -0.17 13.82 -15.62
CA VAL A 137 -1.56 14.27 -15.79
C VAL A 137 -1.65 15.78 -15.95
N ASP A 138 -0.78 16.50 -15.26
CA ASP A 138 -0.53 17.94 -15.43
C ASP A 138 0.97 18.20 -15.22
N GLU A 139 1.46 19.42 -15.49
CA GLU A 139 2.87 19.82 -15.32
C GLU A 139 3.43 19.55 -13.91
N GLN A 140 2.56 19.34 -12.92
CA GLN A 140 2.91 19.14 -11.52
C GLN A 140 2.49 17.77 -10.98
N ILE A 141 1.64 17.00 -11.67
CA ILE A 141 1.05 15.76 -11.14
C ILE A 141 1.46 14.58 -11.99
N GLU A 142 2.08 13.59 -11.35
CA GLU A 142 2.53 12.36 -11.98
C GLU A 142 2.11 11.15 -11.15
N PHE A 143 1.78 10.06 -11.84
CA PHE A 143 1.42 8.78 -11.23
C PHE A 143 2.40 7.73 -11.68
N VAL A 144 2.87 6.89 -10.77
CA VAL A 144 3.66 5.70 -11.07
C VAL A 144 2.94 4.48 -10.52
N LEU A 145 2.64 3.54 -11.41
CA LEU A 145 2.07 2.24 -11.06
C LEU A 145 3.19 1.23 -10.90
N LEU A 146 3.20 0.55 -9.76
CA LEU A 146 4.16 -0.46 -9.36
C LEU A 146 3.49 -1.83 -9.25
N HIS A 147 4.29 -2.86 -9.53
CA HIS A 147 4.02 -4.26 -9.19
C HIS A 147 5.01 -4.70 -8.13
N ALA A 148 4.59 -5.45 -7.13
CA ALA A 148 5.48 -6.19 -6.25
C ALA A 148 4.84 -7.50 -5.77
N GLU A 149 5.63 -8.31 -5.07
CA GLU A 149 5.16 -9.49 -4.36
C GLU A 149 5.07 -9.21 -2.86
N MET A 150 4.00 -9.65 -2.21
CA MET A 150 3.79 -9.54 -0.77
C MET A 150 3.18 -10.85 -0.27
N ASP A 151 3.84 -11.53 0.67
CA ASP A 151 3.43 -12.83 1.19
C ASP A 151 3.13 -13.90 0.10
N GLY A 152 3.84 -13.83 -1.03
CA GLY A 152 3.66 -14.73 -2.17
C GLY A 152 2.45 -14.41 -3.07
N GLU A 153 1.75 -13.31 -2.79
CA GLU A 153 0.70 -12.75 -3.64
C GLU A 153 1.21 -11.52 -4.41
N GLN A 154 0.71 -11.31 -5.62
CA GLN A 154 1.04 -10.11 -6.40
C GLN A 154 0.19 -8.93 -5.92
N VAL A 155 0.84 -7.79 -5.69
CA VAL A 155 0.22 -6.54 -5.27
C VAL A 155 0.55 -5.42 -6.26
N GLU A 156 -0.41 -4.53 -6.47
CA GLU A 156 -0.21 -3.32 -7.26
C GLU A 156 -0.19 -2.10 -6.32
N GLY A 157 0.70 -1.15 -6.60
CA GLY A 157 0.88 0.07 -5.83
C GLY A 157 0.85 1.29 -6.72
N LEU A 158 0.15 2.34 -6.31
CA LEU A 158 0.07 3.60 -7.04
C LEU A 158 0.71 4.70 -6.20
N VAL A 159 1.84 5.24 -6.70
CA VAL A 159 2.53 6.39 -6.10
C VAL A 159 2.09 7.66 -6.81
N LEU A 160 1.56 8.62 -6.05
CA LEU A 160 1.22 9.96 -6.54
C LEU A 160 2.37 10.92 -6.24
N PHE A 161 2.78 11.65 -7.27
CA PHE A 161 3.75 12.73 -7.18
C PHE A 161 3.09 14.09 -7.42
N HIS A 162 3.51 15.09 -6.63
CA HIS A 162 3.18 16.49 -6.82
C HIS A 162 4.45 17.35 -6.77
N ASP A 163 4.69 18.14 -7.81
CA ASP A 163 5.91 18.94 -7.99
C ASP A 163 7.21 18.10 -7.85
N GLY A 164 7.16 16.83 -8.26
CA GLY A 164 8.29 15.89 -8.16
C GLY A 164 8.50 15.26 -6.78
N TYR A 165 7.59 15.48 -5.83
CA TYR A 165 7.64 14.88 -4.49
C TYR A 165 6.53 13.85 -4.30
N VAL A 166 6.81 12.74 -3.61
CA VAL A 166 5.81 11.75 -3.22
C VAL A 166 4.78 12.41 -2.30
N GLN A 167 3.53 12.43 -2.75
CA GLN A 167 2.41 13.04 -2.01
C GLN A 167 1.52 11.98 -1.35
N ASP A 168 1.28 10.86 -2.04
CA ASP A 168 0.38 9.81 -1.56
C ASP A 168 0.79 8.45 -2.12
N PHE A 169 0.37 7.39 -1.43
CA PHE A 169 0.59 6.00 -1.82
C PHE A 169 -0.66 5.19 -1.51
N THR A 170 -1.09 4.36 -2.46
CA THR A 170 -2.19 3.42 -2.26
C THR A 170 -1.87 2.07 -2.87
N GLU A 171 -2.31 1.00 -2.22
CA GLU A 171 -2.05 -0.38 -2.62
C GLU A 171 -3.35 -1.17 -2.81
N SER A 172 -3.28 -2.20 -3.65
CA SER A 172 -4.36 -3.16 -3.88
C SER A 172 -3.82 -4.59 -3.96
N TYR A 173 -4.47 -5.47 -3.19
CA TYR A 173 -4.25 -6.92 -3.19
C TYR A 173 -5.08 -7.65 -4.25
N THR A 174 -5.93 -6.92 -4.97
CA THR A 174 -6.62 -7.45 -6.14
C THR A 174 -5.94 -6.87 -7.36
N THR A 175 -5.32 -7.75 -8.16
CA THR A 175 -4.90 -7.47 -9.54
C THR A 175 -6.09 -7.28 -10.48
N ASP A 176 -7.32 -7.42 -9.97
CA ASP A 176 -8.52 -6.97 -10.66
C ASP A 176 -8.41 -5.47 -10.93
N ASP A 177 -8.92 -5.07 -12.10
CA ASP A 177 -8.84 -3.77 -12.81
C ASP A 177 -8.94 -2.47 -11.97
N ASP A 178 -9.12 -2.49 -10.65
CA ASP A 178 -9.44 -1.35 -9.80
C ASP A 178 -8.33 -0.29 -9.76
N LEU A 179 -7.05 -0.64 -9.53
CA LEU A 179 -5.97 0.38 -9.53
C LEU A 179 -5.62 0.85 -10.94
N ASN A 180 -5.58 -0.06 -11.92
CA ASN A 180 -5.43 0.30 -13.32
C ASN A 180 -6.58 1.20 -13.81
N GLN A 181 -7.81 0.97 -13.36
CA GLN A 181 -8.96 1.81 -13.64
C GLN A 181 -8.82 3.17 -12.97
N VAL A 182 -8.44 3.24 -11.69
CA VAL A 182 -8.18 4.51 -10.99
C VAL A 182 -7.07 5.29 -11.70
N PHE A 183 -5.98 4.63 -12.08
CA PHE A 183 -4.89 5.22 -12.85
C PHE A 183 -5.39 5.80 -14.19
N GLU A 184 -6.19 5.05 -14.95
CA GLU A 184 -6.77 5.52 -16.21
C GLU A 184 -7.80 6.63 -16.03
N GLU A 185 -8.62 6.60 -14.98
CA GLU A 185 -9.59 7.64 -14.66
C GLU A 185 -8.91 8.96 -14.26
N LEU A 186 -7.93 8.90 -13.36
CA LEU A 186 -7.15 10.07 -12.92
C LEU A 186 -6.41 10.69 -14.10
N SER A 187 -5.87 9.84 -14.96
CA SER A 187 -5.21 10.24 -16.19
C SER A 187 -6.11 11.00 -17.16
N GLN A 188 -7.38 10.62 -17.25
CA GLN A 188 -8.35 11.27 -18.14
C GLN A 188 -8.93 12.55 -17.53
N ALA A 189 -9.04 12.60 -16.20
CA ALA A 189 -9.61 13.73 -15.47
C ALA A 189 -8.77 15.02 -15.57
N GLY A 190 -7.45 14.90 -15.76
CA GLY A 190 -6.55 16.05 -15.92
C GLY A 190 -6.50 16.66 -17.33
N ALA A 191 -7.13 16.05 -18.34
CA ALA A 191 -7.15 16.63 -19.67
C ALA A 191 -8.16 17.80 -19.75
N PRO A 192 -7.72 19.07 -19.89
CA PRO A 192 -8.66 20.16 -20.17
C PRO A 192 -9.30 19.91 -21.55
N ASN A 193 -10.64 19.85 -21.59
CA ASN A 193 -11.40 19.87 -22.85
C ASN A 193 -11.17 21.16 -23.64
#